data_AF-W2MQE3-F1
#
_entry.id   AF-W2MQE3-F1
#
_cell.length_a   1.000
_cell.length_b   1.000
_cell.length_c   1.000
_cell.angle_alpha   90.00
_cell.angle_beta   90.00
_cell.angle_gamma   90.00
#
_symmetry.space_group_name_H-M   'P 1'
#
loop_
_entity.id
_entity.type
_entity.pdbx_description
1 polymer ?
#
loop_
_entity_poly.entity_id
_entity_poly.type
_entity_poly.pdbx_seq_one_letter_code
_entity_poly.pdbx_strand_id
1 'polypeptide(L)'
;GSDLLTEPLFSTWIQYLDDFHGKFPNTDSTLMSVFQRYFSYNDYSLARMVGSSSQNVAKRVEGELFKKWHLSKSNTSKDIFQNLRLYAASETLLYNPSFKTWMRYATEYGKPNPHSQTSMIGALLWYYGENLLLQMIKTAKNNTSTEKVAADLQSVLHILFTN
;
A
#
# COMPACT_ATOMS: atom_id res chain seq x y z
N GLY A 1 0.76 -13.95 12.97
CA GLY A 1 -0.29 -12.97 13.35
C GLY A 1 0.09 -11.60 12.85
N SER A 2 -0.77 -10.59 13.05
CA SER A 2 -0.54 -9.20 12.63
C SER A 2 0.74 -8.58 13.21
N ASP A 3 1.19 -9.09 14.35
CA ASP A 3 2.29 -8.52 15.13
C ASP A 3 3.65 -9.06 14.71
N LEU A 4 3.70 -9.97 13.71
CA LEU A 4 4.93 -10.58 13.20
C LEU A 4 5.96 -9.51 12.79
N LEU A 5 5.52 -8.39 12.19
CA LEU A 5 6.43 -7.33 11.76
C LEU A 5 6.99 -6.50 12.93
N THR A 6 6.53 -6.77 14.15
CA THR A 6 6.98 -6.14 15.39
C THR A 6 7.81 -7.06 16.28
N GLU A 7 7.92 -8.34 15.90
CA GLU A 7 8.68 -9.34 16.65
C GLU A 7 10.20 -9.14 16.47
N PRO A 8 10.98 -8.96 17.57
CA PRO A 8 12.42 -8.70 17.46
C PRO A 8 13.21 -9.81 16.76
N LEU A 9 12.81 -11.08 16.94
CA LEU A 9 13.49 -12.21 16.29
C LEU A 9 13.19 -12.29 14.78
N PHE A 10 12.12 -11.64 14.33
CA PHE A 10 11.70 -11.69 12.95
C PHE A 10 12.69 -10.96 12.03
N SER A 11 13.32 -9.87 12.49
CA SER A 11 14.40 -9.23 11.72
C SER A 11 15.62 -10.12 11.54
N THR A 12 15.97 -10.91 12.56
CA THR A 12 17.08 -11.88 12.47
C THR A 12 16.77 -12.98 11.46
N TRP A 13 15.52 -13.47 11.45
CA TRP A 13 15.07 -14.46 10.47
C TRP A 13 15.07 -13.92 9.03
N ILE A 14 14.68 -12.66 8.81
CA ILE A 14 14.80 -12.01 7.49
C ILE A 14 16.27 -11.98 7.04
N GLN A 15 17.20 -11.58 7.92
CA GLN A 15 18.62 -11.55 7.58
C GLN A 15 19.13 -12.95 7.21
N TYR A 16 18.73 -13.98 7.95
CA TYR A 16 19.06 -15.37 7.62
C TYR A 16 18.56 -15.76 6.22
N LEU A 17 17.33 -15.37 5.87
CA LEU A 17 16.77 -15.62 4.54
C LEU A 17 17.54 -14.91 3.44
N ASP A 18 17.93 -13.66 3.66
CA ASP A 18 18.73 -12.88 2.70
C ASP A 18 20.11 -13.53 2.50
N ASP A 19 20.78 -13.95 3.59
CA ASP A 19 22.07 -14.67 3.53
C ASP A 19 21.94 -16.03 2.83
N PHE A 20 20.86 -16.76 3.10
CA PHE A 20 20.56 -18.03 2.46
C PHE A 20 20.33 -17.85 0.96
N HIS A 21 19.49 -16.88 0.56
CA HIS A 21 19.23 -16.57 -0.83
C HIS A 21 20.49 -16.13 -1.57
N GLY A 22 21.36 -15.33 -0.94
CA GLY A 22 22.63 -14.93 -1.51
C GLY A 22 23.57 -16.10 -1.81
N LYS A 23 23.57 -17.13 -0.96
CA LYS A 23 24.35 -18.37 -1.18
C LYS A 23 23.68 -19.32 -2.18
N PHE A 24 22.36 -19.29 -2.27
CA PHE A 24 21.56 -20.21 -3.09
C PHE A 24 20.56 -19.44 -3.97
N PRO A 25 21.02 -18.64 -4.96
CA PRO A 25 20.20 -17.67 -5.68
C PRO A 25 19.10 -18.30 -6.55
N ASN A 26 19.26 -19.57 -6.94
CA ASN A 26 18.26 -20.30 -7.74
C ASN A 26 17.16 -20.95 -6.89
N THR A 27 17.12 -20.66 -5.58
CA THR A 27 16.05 -21.13 -4.70
C THR A 27 14.96 -20.07 -4.58
N ASP A 28 13.72 -20.52 -4.46
CA ASP A 28 12.53 -19.67 -4.25
C ASP A 28 12.45 -19.19 -2.78
N SER A 29 13.56 -18.66 -2.25
CA SER A 29 13.75 -18.35 -0.83
C SER A 29 13.70 -16.85 -0.51
N THR A 30 13.10 -16.04 -1.38
CA THR A 30 12.90 -14.62 -1.10
C THR A 30 11.90 -14.43 0.05
N LEU A 31 11.94 -13.27 0.71
CA LEU A 31 10.96 -12.94 1.75
C LEU A 31 9.52 -13.07 1.25
N MET A 32 9.25 -12.60 0.03
CA MET A 32 7.92 -12.64 -0.57
C MET A 32 7.45 -14.05 -0.91
N SER A 33 8.32 -14.88 -1.48
CA SER A 33 7.97 -16.26 -1.82
C SER A 33 7.69 -17.06 -0.54
N VAL A 34 8.48 -16.84 0.51
CA VAL A 34 8.26 -17.52 1.79
C VAL A 34 6.94 -17.10 2.44
N PHE A 35 6.64 -15.79 2.47
CA PHE A 35 5.36 -15.26 2.95
C PHE A 35 4.15 -15.83 2.20
N GLN A 36 4.22 -15.89 0.88
CA GLN A 36 3.11 -16.36 0.06
C GLN A 36 2.93 -17.88 0.16
N ARG A 37 4.03 -18.64 0.14
CA ARG A 37 4.00 -20.10 0.04
C ARG A 37 3.77 -20.79 1.37
N TYR A 38 4.40 -20.31 2.45
CA TYR A 38 4.40 -21.00 3.74
C TYR A 38 3.51 -20.33 4.78
N PHE A 39 3.33 -19.01 4.70
CA PHE A 39 2.47 -18.27 5.63
C PHE A 39 1.12 -17.88 5.03
N SER A 40 0.90 -18.16 3.74
CA SER A 40 -0.30 -17.79 2.99
C SER A 40 -0.65 -16.30 3.08
N TYR A 41 0.35 -15.45 3.32
CA TYR A 41 0.17 -14.01 3.28
C TYR A 41 0.09 -13.54 1.83
N ASN A 42 -1.08 -13.04 1.45
CA ASN A 42 -1.27 -12.36 0.19
C ASN A 42 -0.96 -10.85 0.32
N ASP A 43 -0.86 -10.17 -0.82
CA ASP A 43 -0.52 -8.74 -0.88
C ASP A 43 -1.47 -7.87 -0.03
N TYR A 44 -2.76 -8.23 0.06
CA TYR A 44 -3.72 -7.54 0.93
C TYR A 44 -3.34 -7.63 2.41
N SER A 45 -3.05 -8.84 2.90
CA SER A 45 -2.65 -9.05 4.30
C SER A 45 -1.32 -8.37 4.63
N LEU A 46 -0.32 -8.45 3.73
CA LEU A 46 0.97 -7.79 3.91
C LEU A 46 0.83 -6.27 3.89
N ALA A 47 0.06 -5.71 2.94
CA ALA A 47 -0.19 -4.28 2.87
C ALA A 47 -0.89 -3.75 4.13
N ARG A 48 -1.77 -4.55 4.74
CA ARG A 48 -2.44 -4.21 6.01
C ARG A 48 -1.45 -4.17 7.16
N MET A 49 -0.57 -5.16 7.28
CA MET A 49 0.46 -5.23 8.32
C MET A 49 1.43 -4.07 8.19
N VAL A 50 1.90 -3.79 6.96
CA VAL A 50 2.74 -2.63 6.63
C VAL A 50 2.05 -1.32 6.99
N GLY A 51 0.77 -1.16 6.64
CA GLY A 51 0.02 0.07 6.91
C GLY A 51 -0.24 0.34 8.39
N SER A 52 -0.07 -0.68 9.24
CA SER A 52 -0.30 -0.63 10.69
C SER A 52 0.99 -0.46 11.49
N SER A 53 2.18 -0.53 10.87
CA SER A 53 3.47 -0.49 11.54
C SER A 53 4.42 0.51 10.88
N SER A 54 5.27 1.14 11.68
CA SER A 54 6.32 2.06 11.23
C SER A 54 7.74 1.49 11.37
N GLN A 55 7.86 0.24 11.82
CA GLN A 55 9.14 -0.40 12.10
C GLN A 55 9.95 -0.70 10.83
N ASN A 56 11.26 -0.91 10.98
CA ASN A 56 12.17 -1.17 9.87
C ASN A 56 11.77 -2.41 9.06
N VAL A 57 11.26 -3.45 9.73
CA VAL A 57 10.73 -4.64 9.07
C VAL A 57 9.54 -4.29 8.16
N ALA A 58 8.62 -3.43 8.62
CA ALA A 58 7.48 -3.01 7.80
C ALA A 58 7.95 -2.28 6.53
N LYS A 59 8.97 -1.42 6.64
CA LYS A 59 9.60 -0.76 5.47
C LYS A 59 10.27 -1.76 4.53
N ARG A 60 10.93 -2.79 5.05
CA ARG A 60 11.52 -3.87 4.25
C ARG A 60 10.46 -4.61 3.43
N VAL A 61 9.33 -4.97 4.07
CA VAL A 61 8.21 -5.65 3.41
C VAL A 61 7.51 -4.73 2.40
N GLU A 62 7.37 -3.45 2.72
CA GLU A 62 6.84 -2.44 1.80
C GLU A 62 7.65 -2.35 0.51
N GLY A 63 8.98 -2.29 0.62
CA GLY A 63 9.87 -2.26 -0.55
C GLY A 63 9.71 -3.48 -1.45
N GLU A 64 9.50 -4.68 -0.88
CA GLU A 64 9.23 -5.88 -1.67
C GLU A 64 7.87 -5.84 -2.36
N LEU A 65 6.83 -5.37 -1.67
CA LEU A 65 5.51 -5.17 -2.29
C LEU A 65 5.61 -4.18 -3.45
N PHE A 66 6.27 -3.04 -3.25
CA PHE A 66 6.40 -2.00 -4.27
C PHE A 66 7.20 -2.49 -5.46
N LYS A 67 8.32 -3.18 -5.22
CA LYS A 67 9.11 -3.84 -6.28
C LYS A 67 8.27 -4.84 -7.06
N LYS A 68 7.54 -5.73 -6.37
CA LYS A 68 6.64 -6.71 -7.02
C LYS A 68 5.56 -6.01 -7.85
N TRP A 69 4.93 -4.97 -7.31
CA TRP A 69 3.87 -4.24 -8.00
C TRP A 69 4.40 -3.49 -9.21
N HIS A 70 5.51 -2.77 -9.06
CA HIS A 70 6.13 -1.97 -10.12
C HIS A 70 6.67 -2.80 -11.29
N LEU A 71 7.25 -3.98 -11.00
CA LEU A 71 7.80 -4.85 -12.05
C LEU A 71 6.71 -5.48 -12.94
N SER A 72 5.46 -5.50 -12.49
CA SER A 72 4.36 -6.02 -13.30
C SER A 72 3.75 -4.90 -14.15
N LYS A 73 3.95 -4.99 -15.48
CA LYS A 73 3.45 -4.00 -16.45
C LYS A 73 1.92 -3.81 -16.42
N SER A 74 1.17 -4.74 -15.84
CA SER A 74 -0.28 -4.69 -15.71
C SER A 74 -0.77 -4.06 -14.41
N ASN A 75 0.12 -3.59 -13.52
CA ASN A 75 -0.29 -3.07 -12.21
C ASN A 75 -0.39 -1.55 -12.22
N THR A 76 -1.50 -1.03 -12.72
CA THR A 76 -1.84 0.38 -12.51
C THR A 76 -2.19 0.66 -11.05
N SER A 77 -2.22 1.94 -10.64
CA SER A 77 -2.70 2.32 -9.31
C SER A 77 -4.10 1.74 -9.03
N LYS A 78 -4.98 1.73 -10.04
CA LYS A 78 -6.31 1.10 -9.95
C LYS A 78 -6.24 -0.41 -9.74
N ASP A 79 -5.38 -1.12 -10.45
CA ASP A 79 -5.28 -2.59 -10.34
C ASP A 79 -4.79 -3.00 -8.96
N ILE A 80 -3.79 -2.30 -8.41
CA ILE A 80 -3.36 -2.54 -7.03
C ILE A 80 -4.50 -2.20 -6.05
N PHE A 81 -5.24 -1.12 -6.28
CA PHE A 81 -6.41 -0.78 -5.45
C PHE A 81 -7.46 -1.91 -5.41
N GLN A 82 -7.72 -2.53 -6.57
CA GLN A 82 -8.62 -3.69 -6.69
C GLN A 82 -8.07 -4.93 -5.99
N ASN A 83 -6.80 -5.25 -6.22
CA ASN A 83 -6.12 -6.41 -5.64
C ASN A 83 -6.11 -6.35 -4.11
N LEU A 84 -6.01 -5.14 -3.56
CA LEU A 84 -6.12 -4.89 -2.12
C LEU A 84 -7.57 -4.75 -1.63
N ARG A 85 -8.57 -4.97 -2.49
CA ARG A 85 -10.01 -4.93 -2.18
C ARG A 85 -10.46 -3.62 -1.53
N LEU A 86 -9.78 -2.52 -1.84
CA LEU A 86 -10.01 -1.23 -1.18
C LEU A 86 -11.35 -0.60 -1.60
N TYR A 87 -11.89 -0.98 -2.76
CA TYR A 87 -13.22 -0.56 -3.22
C TYR A 87 -14.36 -1.01 -2.27
N ALA A 88 -14.16 -2.10 -1.53
CA ALA A 88 -15.16 -2.63 -0.61
C ALA A 88 -15.20 -1.88 0.73
N ALA A 89 -14.20 -1.03 1.01
CA ALA A 89 -14.14 -0.29 2.28
C ALA A 89 -15.10 0.91 2.34
N SER A 90 -15.60 1.37 1.18
CA SER A 90 -16.55 2.49 1.09
C SER A 90 -16.12 3.69 1.95
N GLU A 91 -17.01 4.23 2.79
CA GLU A 91 -16.76 5.35 3.70
C GLU A 91 -15.63 5.10 4.71
N THR A 92 -15.29 3.84 4.99
CA THR A 92 -14.22 3.47 5.95
C THR A 92 -12.84 3.36 5.30
N LEU A 93 -12.72 3.65 3.99
CA LEU A 93 -11.47 3.53 3.23
C LEU A 93 -10.26 4.17 3.93
N LEU A 94 -10.42 5.40 4.42
CA LEU A 94 -9.31 6.17 5.00
C LEU A 94 -8.83 5.60 6.35
N TYR A 95 -9.63 4.76 7.00
CA TYR A 95 -9.25 4.01 8.21
C TYR A 95 -8.51 2.71 7.88
N ASN A 96 -8.60 2.21 6.65
CA ASN A 96 -8.01 0.94 6.26
C ASN A 96 -6.47 1.06 6.20
N PRO A 97 -5.70 0.28 6.98
CA PRO A 97 -4.25 0.34 6.94
C PRO A 97 -3.67 0.04 5.55
N SER A 98 -4.27 -0.89 4.80
CA SER A 98 -3.83 -1.20 3.42
C SER A 98 -3.98 -0.01 2.48
N PHE A 99 -4.91 0.92 2.77
CA PHE A 99 -5.06 2.15 2.00
C PHE A 99 -3.84 3.06 2.15
N LYS A 100 -3.27 3.16 3.36
CA LYS A 100 -2.05 3.94 3.60
C LYS A 100 -0.87 3.41 2.79
N THR A 101 -0.72 2.08 2.73
CA THR A 101 0.33 1.42 1.93
C THR A 101 0.12 1.64 0.43
N TRP A 102 -1.13 1.50 -0.05
CA TRP A 102 -1.48 1.79 -1.43
C TRP A 102 -1.23 3.25 -1.82
N MET A 103 -1.59 4.20 -0.94
CA MET A 103 -1.40 5.63 -1.16
C MET A 103 0.08 5.96 -1.36
N ARG A 104 0.97 5.37 -0.55
CA ARG A 104 2.42 5.52 -0.71
C ARG A 104 2.91 4.96 -2.05
N TYR A 105 2.49 3.75 -2.43
CA TYR A 105 2.82 3.17 -3.73
C TYR A 105 2.37 4.06 -4.89
N ALA A 106 1.10 4.47 -4.89
CA ALA A 106 0.52 5.25 -5.97
C ALA A 106 1.11 6.66 -6.05
N THR A 107 1.63 7.20 -4.95
CA THR A 107 2.39 8.46 -4.94
C THR A 107 3.80 8.29 -5.49
N GLU A 108 4.49 7.21 -5.16
CA GLU A 108 5.87 6.96 -5.58
C GLU A 108 5.98 6.53 -7.06
N TYR A 109 5.05 5.67 -7.52
CA TYR A 109 5.12 5.04 -8.85
C TYR A 109 4.03 5.52 -9.82
N GLY A 110 3.00 6.20 -9.33
CA GLY A 110 1.94 6.75 -10.16
C GLY A 110 2.38 8.03 -10.88
N LYS A 111 2.06 8.16 -12.16
CA LYS A 111 2.22 9.45 -12.87
C LYS A 111 1.07 10.39 -12.48
N PRO A 112 1.33 11.65 -12.11
CA PRO A 112 0.26 12.61 -11.79
C PRO A 112 -0.61 12.85 -13.03
N ASN A 113 -1.86 12.36 -13.01
CA ASN A 113 -2.83 12.60 -14.06
C ASN A 113 -4.25 12.27 -13.53
N PRO A 114 -5.09 13.28 -13.21
CA PRO A 114 -6.41 13.05 -12.62
C PRO A 114 -7.36 12.31 -13.56
N HIS A 115 -7.10 12.31 -14.87
CA HIS A 115 -7.89 11.61 -15.88
C HIS A 115 -7.37 10.20 -16.20
N SER A 116 -6.26 9.77 -15.59
CA SER A 116 -5.70 8.44 -15.80
C SER A 116 -5.83 7.57 -14.56
N GLN A 117 -6.42 6.38 -14.72
CA GLN A 117 -6.51 5.34 -13.69
C GLN A 117 -5.13 4.78 -13.28
N THR A 118 -4.07 5.16 -14.00
CA THR A 118 -2.68 4.89 -13.62
C THR A 118 -2.21 5.74 -12.45
N SER A 119 -2.85 6.89 -12.20
CA SER A 119 -2.56 7.76 -11.07
C SER A 119 -3.41 7.42 -9.84
N MET A 120 -2.93 7.85 -8.68
CA MET A 120 -3.67 7.73 -7.41
C MET A 120 -5.05 8.40 -7.48
N ILE A 121 -5.11 9.64 -7.93
CA ILE A 121 -6.36 10.42 -7.96
C ILE A 121 -7.32 9.89 -9.02
N GLY A 122 -6.83 9.53 -10.21
CA GLY A 122 -7.69 8.95 -11.24
C GLY A 122 -8.30 7.61 -10.82
N ALA A 123 -7.57 6.80 -10.06
CA ALA A 123 -8.14 5.57 -9.46
C ALA A 123 -9.20 5.89 -8.39
N LEU A 124 -8.98 6.87 -7.51
CA LEU A 124 -9.98 7.27 -6.50
C LEU A 124 -11.25 7.85 -7.14
N LEU A 125 -11.09 8.74 -8.12
CA LEU A 125 -12.22 9.31 -8.86
C LEU A 125 -13.01 8.25 -9.62
N TRP A 126 -12.34 7.21 -10.13
CA TRP A 126 -13.03 6.09 -10.79
C TRP A 126 -13.97 5.32 -9.85
N TYR A 127 -13.59 5.12 -8.58
CA TYR A 127 -14.41 4.37 -7.62
C TYR A 127 -15.45 5.21 -6.90
N TYR A 128 -15.08 6.44 -6.53
CA TYR A 128 -15.89 7.25 -5.62
C TYR A 128 -16.52 8.44 -6.34
N GLY A 129 -15.96 8.90 -7.47
CA GLY A 129 -16.30 10.19 -8.04
C GLY A 129 -15.81 11.34 -7.16
N GLU A 130 -15.87 12.56 -7.69
CA GLU A 130 -15.32 13.75 -7.03
C GLU A 130 -16.09 14.13 -5.76
N ASN A 131 -17.42 14.22 -5.85
CA ASN A 131 -18.26 14.67 -4.73
C ASN A 131 -18.14 13.79 -3.48
N LEU A 132 -18.23 12.46 -3.65
CA LEU A 132 -18.10 11.53 -2.53
C LEU A 132 -16.68 11.51 -1.98
N LEU A 133 -15.65 11.57 -2.84
CA LEU A 133 -14.26 11.64 -2.39
C LEU A 133 -14.00 12.88 -1.54
N LEU A 134 -14.50 14.05 -1.94
CA LEU A 134 -14.39 15.28 -1.17
C LEU A 134 -15.13 15.19 0.18
N GLN A 135 -16.31 14.55 0.21
CA GLN A 135 -17.04 14.31 1.46
C GLN A 135 -16.29 13.36 2.41
N MET A 136 -15.71 12.29 1.88
CA MET A 136 -14.89 11.35 2.66
C MET A 136 -13.67 12.05 3.25
N ILE A 137 -12.96 12.87 2.46
CA ILE A 137 -11.82 13.67 2.93
C ILE A 137 -12.26 14.64 4.02
N LYS A 138 -13.35 15.40 3.81
CA LYS A 138 -13.87 16.34 4.80
C LYS A 138 -14.21 15.65 6.12
N THR A 139 -14.83 14.47 6.07
CA THR A 139 -15.17 13.69 7.26
C THR A 139 -13.92 13.19 7.97
N ALA A 140 -12.95 12.66 7.22
CA ALA A 140 -11.71 12.12 7.77
C ALA A 140 -10.79 13.18 8.37
N LYS A 141 -10.85 14.44 7.90
CA LYS A 141 -10.13 15.56 8.52
C LYS A 141 -10.59 15.86 9.94
N ASN A 142 -11.85 15.56 10.28
CA ASN A 142 -12.40 15.78 11.61
C ASN A 142 -12.09 14.63 12.58
N ASN A 143 -11.37 13.59 12.15
CA ASN A 143 -10.97 12.48 13.00
C ASN A 143 -9.44 12.40 13.09
N THR A 144 -8.90 12.51 14.31
CA THR A 144 -7.45 12.52 14.59
C THR A 144 -6.70 11.32 13.99
N SER A 145 -7.34 10.14 13.90
CA SER A 145 -6.71 8.93 13.37
C SER A 145 -6.55 8.93 11.83
N THR A 146 -7.33 9.75 11.13
CA THR A 146 -7.36 9.84 9.66
C THR A 146 -7.00 11.22 9.13
N GLU A 147 -6.85 12.22 10.00
CA GLU A 147 -6.60 13.62 9.65
C GLU A 147 -5.41 13.78 8.70
N LYS A 148 -4.29 13.14 9.03
CA LYS A 148 -3.07 13.19 8.21
C LYS A 148 -3.31 12.65 6.79
N VAL A 149 -3.92 11.47 6.69
CA VAL A 149 -4.22 10.83 5.39
C VAL A 149 -5.16 11.71 4.56
N ALA A 150 -6.16 12.32 5.22
CA ALA A 150 -7.10 13.21 4.56
C ALA A 150 -6.43 14.51 4.08
N ALA A 151 -5.52 15.08 4.86
CA ALA A 151 -4.75 16.26 4.49
C ALA A 151 -3.82 15.97 3.29
N ASP A 152 -3.14 14.83 3.28
CA ASP A 152 -2.28 14.40 2.18
C ASP A 152 -3.09 14.28 0.86
N LEU A 153 -4.26 13.61 0.92
CA LEU A 153 -5.16 13.49 -0.23
C LEU A 153 -5.68 14.85 -0.72
N GLN A 154 -6.06 15.73 0.21
CA GLN A 154 -6.55 17.07 -0.13
C GLN A 154 -5.45 17.89 -0.83
N SER A 155 -4.20 17.80 -0.36
CA SER A 155 -3.07 18.49 -0.97
C SER A 155 -2.85 18.04 -2.41
N VAL A 156 -2.90 16.73 -2.66
CA VAL A 156 -2.72 16.17 -4.01
C VAL A 156 -3.86 16.60 -4.94
N LEU A 157 -5.12 16.56 -4.46
CA LEU A 157 -6.26 17.04 -5.25
C LEU A 157 -6.09 18.52 -5.62
N HIS A 158 -5.72 19.36 -4.67
CA HIS A 158 -5.53 20.79 -4.92
C HIS A 158 -4.50 21.04 -6.04
N ILE A 159 -3.32 20.41 -5.97
CA ILE A 159 -2.24 20.56 -6.96
C ILE A 159 -2.68 20.18 -8.38
N LEU A 160 -3.55 19.18 -8.53
CA LEU A 160 -3.98 18.66 -9.83
C LEU A 160 -5.10 19.48 -10.49
N PHE A 161 -5.86 20.26 -9.73
CA PHE A 161 -6.99 21.03 -10.24
C PHE A 161 -6.75 22.53 -10.33
N THR A 162 -5.61 23.03 -9.83
CA THR A 162 -5.22 24.44 -9.91
C THR A 162 -4.07 24.72 -10.89
N ASN A 163 -3.50 23.69 -11.52
CA ASN A 163 -2.47 23.78 -12.57
C ASN A 163 -3.02 23.25 -13.89
#